data_AF-A0A433JI98-F1
#
_entry.id   AF-A0A433JI98-F1
#
_cell.length_a   1.000
_cell.length_b   1.000
_cell.length_c   1.000
_cell.angle_alpha   90.00
_cell.angle_beta   90.00
_cell.angle_gamma   90.00
#
_symmetry.space_group_name_H-M   'P 1'
#
loop_
_entity.id
_entity.type
_entity.pdbx_description
1 polymer ?
#
loop_
_entity_poly.entity_id
_entity_poly.type
_entity_poly.pdbx_seq_one_letter_code
_entity_poly.pdbx_strand_id
1 'polypeptide(L)'
;MAQANHNALAAELGSLLLRRKIRCAVAESCTGGGLSSVITEIPGSSQWFERGFVTYSNQAKEDMLRVPHRLIASYGAVSEQTARAMAEGAIAASRAEVSVAITGVAGPGGGSEQKPVGTVWIAWAGDWQDTYSQCYQFKGNRTEIRNQAIVIALQGLLKRCAVLSHPKTSERYFFALWPDEKTAQALYEQARALIERDKSKPTSLQNLHLTLVYLGQVPPEFLRQAMDLPAKIHLKPFAMNICKADSWERAQIAWLGVEQVPAGLCELVETLNHRLLGLGFKPECRPFVPHVTIARKLMIKKAALIPALTWFVRDFCLVKSSGREGQSKYEIVQRWQL
;
A
#
# COMPACT_ATOMS: atom_id res chain seq x y z
N MET A 1 11.92 -2.13 -38.45
CA MET A 1 12.82 -1.98 -37.29
C MET A 1 12.09 -1.62 -36.00
N ALA A 2 11.23 -0.58 -35.97
CA ALA A 2 10.48 -0.20 -34.77
C ALA A 2 9.60 -1.34 -34.19
N GLN A 3 8.82 -2.02 -35.04
CA GLN A 3 7.96 -3.14 -34.61
C GLN A 3 8.75 -4.31 -33.98
N ALA A 4 9.92 -4.63 -34.52
CA ALA A 4 10.76 -5.70 -33.98
C ALA A 4 11.28 -5.36 -32.57
N ASN A 5 11.59 -4.09 -32.31
CA ASN A 5 12.01 -3.62 -30.99
C ASN A 5 10.84 -3.64 -29.99
N HIS A 6 9.65 -3.22 -30.41
CA HIS A 6 8.42 -3.30 -29.59
C HIS A 6 8.12 -4.72 -29.14
N ASN A 7 8.15 -5.67 -30.08
CA ASN A 7 7.82 -7.07 -29.79
C ASN A 7 8.89 -7.74 -28.91
N ALA A 8 10.17 -7.40 -29.09
CA ALA A 8 11.23 -7.88 -28.21
C ALA A 8 11.01 -7.42 -26.75
N LEU A 9 10.74 -6.13 -26.53
CA LEU A 9 10.49 -5.58 -25.19
C LEU A 9 9.21 -6.17 -24.56
N ALA A 10 8.14 -6.33 -25.34
CA ALA A 10 6.89 -6.92 -24.85
C ALA A 10 7.06 -8.41 -24.50
N ALA A 11 7.83 -9.18 -25.29
CA ALA A 11 8.14 -10.57 -25.00
C ALA A 11 9.00 -10.73 -23.73
N GLU A 12 9.99 -9.85 -23.55
CA GLU A 12 10.81 -9.79 -22.34
C GLU A 12 9.95 -9.47 -21.11
N LEU A 13 9.05 -8.49 -21.24
CA LEU A 13 8.13 -8.10 -20.17
C LEU A 13 7.21 -9.27 -19.81
N GLY A 14 6.61 -9.93 -20.80
CA GLY A 14 5.75 -11.09 -20.56
C GLY A 14 6.48 -12.21 -19.82
N SER A 15 7.71 -12.52 -20.23
CA SER A 15 8.55 -13.51 -19.57
C SER A 15 8.83 -13.13 -18.10
N LEU A 16 9.10 -11.86 -17.83
CA LEU A 16 9.33 -11.35 -16.47
C LEU A 16 8.08 -11.45 -15.60
N LEU A 17 6.93 -10.99 -16.09
CA LEU A 17 5.68 -10.99 -15.33
C LEU A 17 5.18 -12.42 -15.06
N LEU A 18 5.33 -13.34 -16.03
CA LEU A 18 5.04 -14.77 -15.84
C LEU A 18 5.91 -15.40 -14.76
N ARG A 19 7.22 -15.17 -14.78
CA ARG A 19 8.13 -15.65 -13.71
C ARG A 19 7.73 -15.12 -12.34
N ARG A 20 7.25 -13.88 -12.28
CA ARG A 20 6.82 -13.22 -11.04
C ARG A 20 5.38 -13.54 -10.62
N LYS A 21 4.59 -14.24 -11.46
CA LYS A 21 3.17 -14.54 -11.24
C LYS A 21 2.33 -13.30 -10.93
N ILE A 22 2.61 -12.22 -11.65
CA ILE A 22 1.87 -10.96 -11.59
C ILE A 22 1.38 -10.60 -12.99
N ARG A 23 0.38 -9.73 -13.04
CA ARG A 23 -0.24 -9.24 -14.28
C ARG A 23 -0.10 -7.73 -14.39
N CYS A 24 -0.12 -7.23 -15.61
CA CYS A 24 -0.10 -5.80 -15.91
C CYS A 24 -1.43 -5.31 -16.49
N ALA A 25 -1.75 -4.06 -16.19
CA ALA A 25 -2.78 -3.28 -16.87
C ALA A 25 -2.16 -2.02 -17.50
N VAL A 26 -2.77 -1.45 -18.53
CA VAL A 26 -2.28 -0.22 -19.17
C VAL A 26 -3.37 0.83 -19.28
N ALA A 27 -3.01 2.10 -19.15
CA ALA A 27 -3.90 3.25 -19.37
C ALA A 27 -3.33 4.17 -20.47
N GLU A 28 -4.04 4.29 -21.57
CA GLU A 28 -3.58 4.97 -22.77
C GLU A 28 -4.47 6.17 -23.09
N SER A 29 -3.84 7.31 -23.40
CA SER A 29 -4.52 8.45 -24.03
C SER A 29 -3.96 8.67 -25.44
N CYS A 30 -2.81 9.31 -25.59
CA CYS A 30 -2.29 9.69 -26.91
C CYS A 30 -1.79 8.51 -27.77
N THR A 31 -1.51 7.36 -27.17
CA THR A 31 -1.14 6.13 -27.89
C THR A 31 -2.35 5.35 -28.41
N GLY A 32 -3.56 5.64 -27.93
CA GLY A 32 -4.82 5.16 -28.51
C GLY A 32 -4.96 3.65 -28.63
N GLY A 33 -4.41 2.87 -27.68
CA GLY A 33 -4.42 1.40 -27.74
C GLY A 33 -3.17 0.78 -28.36
N GLY A 34 -2.21 1.59 -28.79
CA GLY A 34 -0.97 1.10 -29.42
C GLY A 34 -0.10 0.26 -28.49
N LEU A 35 -0.01 0.60 -27.19
CA LEU A 35 0.71 -0.21 -26.22
C LEU A 35 -0.02 -1.55 -26.00
N SER A 36 -1.34 -1.52 -25.86
CA SER A 36 -2.16 -2.72 -25.75
C SER A 36 -1.98 -3.62 -26.97
N SER A 37 -1.98 -3.06 -28.19
CA SER A 37 -1.75 -3.78 -29.45
C SER A 37 -0.41 -4.53 -29.43
N VAL A 38 0.68 -3.82 -29.13
CA VAL A 38 2.04 -4.40 -29.03
C VAL A 38 2.10 -5.52 -28.00
N ILE A 39 1.46 -5.34 -26.84
CA ILE A 39 1.41 -6.39 -25.80
C ILE A 39 0.65 -7.62 -26.31
N THR A 40 -0.49 -7.42 -26.97
CA THR A 40 -1.34 -8.52 -27.45
C THR A 40 -0.79 -9.25 -28.67
N GLU A 41 0.19 -8.67 -29.39
CA GLU A 41 0.93 -9.38 -30.44
C GLU A 41 1.78 -10.53 -29.90
N ILE A 42 2.12 -10.52 -28.59
CA ILE A 42 2.91 -11.59 -27.98
C ILE A 42 2.03 -12.81 -27.72
N PRO A 43 2.35 -13.99 -28.29
CA PRO A 43 1.62 -15.22 -28.01
C PRO A 43 1.59 -15.53 -26.50
N GLY A 44 0.40 -15.87 -25.98
CA GLY A 44 0.21 -16.14 -24.56
C GLY A 44 0.11 -14.89 -23.67
N SER A 45 0.01 -13.69 -24.25
CA SER A 45 -0.18 -12.42 -23.52
C SER A 45 -1.33 -12.45 -22.52
N SER A 46 -2.40 -13.22 -22.78
CA SER A 46 -3.54 -13.40 -21.85
C SER A 46 -3.17 -13.93 -20.46
N GLN A 47 -2.00 -14.54 -20.29
CA GLN A 47 -1.53 -15.06 -19.00
C GLN A 47 -0.97 -13.95 -18.08
N TRP A 48 -0.56 -12.81 -18.63
CA TRP A 48 0.13 -11.75 -17.88
C TRP A 48 -0.39 -10.33 -18.19
N PHE A 49 -1.06 -10.12 -19.31
CA PHE A 49 -1.77 -8.88 -19.62
C PHE A 49 -3.24 -9.02 -19.22
N GLU A 50 -3.69 -8.21 -18.26
CA GLU A 50 -5.04 -8.33 -17.69
C GLU A 50 -6.06 -7.46 -18.43
N ARG A 51 -5.78 -6.17 -18.65
CA ARG A 51 -6.62 -5.28 -19.45
C ARG A 51 -5.91 -4.00 -19.88
N GLY A 52 -6.46 -3.34 -20.91
CA GLY A 52 -6.09 -1.98 -21.31
C GLY A 52 -7.27 -1.02 -21.17
N PHE A 53 -6.99 0.21 -20.77
CA PHE A 53 -7.94 1.32 -20.71
C PHE A 53 -7.53 2.39 -21.72
N VAL A 54 -8.36 2.66 -22.72
CA VAL A 54 -8.15 3.81 -23.61
C VAL A 54 -9.04 4.96 -23.13
N THR A 55 -8.43 5.95 -22.48
CA THR A 55 -9.13 7.07 -21.80
C THR A 55 -8.77 8.40 -22.45
N TYR A 56 -9.17 8.57 -23.71
CA TYR A 56 -8.76 9.72 -24.53
C TYR A 56 -9.32 11.06 -23.99
N SER A 57 -10.60 11.11 -23.65
CA SER A 57 -11.24 12.30 -23.08
C SER A 57 -10.94 12.48 -21.59
N ASN A 58 -11.13 13.69 -21.07
CA ASN A 58 -11.06 13.93 -19.62
C ASN A 58 -12.12 13.10 -18.89
N GLN A 59 -13.35 13.09 -19.40
CA GLN A 59 -14.44 12.29 -18.82
C GLN A 59 -14.10 10.80 -18.74
N ALA A 60 -13.46 10.21 -19.77
CA ALA A 60 -13.06 8.81 -19.73
C ALA A 60 -12.00 8.53 -18.65
N LYS A 61 -11.09 9.48 -18.39
CA LYS A 61 -10.11 9.36 -17.29
C LYS A 61 -10.83 9.36 -15.93
N GLU A 62 -11.86 10.16 -15.77
CA GLU A 62 -12.68 10.21 -14.54
C GLU A 62 -13.53 8.95 -14.37
N ASP A 63 -14.23 8.51 -15.42
CA ASP A 63 -15.18 7.40 -15.36
C ASP A 63 -14.49 6.05 -15.16
N MET A 64 -13.46 5.78 -15.96
CA MET A 64 -12.82 4.47 -16.04
C MET A 64 -11.68 4.30 -15.03
N LEU A 65 -10.95 5.39 -14.74
CA LEU A 65 -9.75 5.36 -13.90
C LEU A 65 -9.90 6.17 -12.61
N ARG A 66 -11.05 6.80 -12.37
CA ARG A 66 -11.32 7.60 -11.16
C ARG A 66 -10.30 8.72 -10.95
N VAL A 67 -9.72 9.25 -12.03
CA VAL A 67 -8.85 10.42 -11.96
C VAL A 67 -9.67 11.58 -11.38
N PRO A 68 -9.24 12.23 -10.29
CA PRO A 68 -10.02 13.32 -9.72
C PRO A 68 -10.12 14.51 -10.68
N HIS A 69 -11.35 14.99 -10.94
CA HIS A 69 -11.62 16.15 -11.79
C HIS A 69 -10.72 17.36 -11.47
N ARG A 70 -10.52 17.63 -10.17
CA ARG A 70 -9.66 18.72 -9.68
C ARG A 70 -8.23 18.68 -10.21
N LEU A 71 -7.66 17.49 -10.43
CA LEU A 71 -6.30 17.35 -10.97
C LEU A 71 -6.25 17.76 -12.44
N ILE A 72 -7.23 17.33 -13.22
CA ILE A 72 -7.34 17.68 -14.64
C ILE A 72 -7.59 19.18 -14.78
N ALA A 73 -8.47 19.76 -13.95
CA ALA A 73 -8.76 21.19 -13.95
C ALA A 73 -7.52 22.04 -13.58
N SER A 74 -6.73 21.61 -12.59
CA SER A 74 -5.58 22.40 -12.09
C SER A 74 -4.31 22.24 -12.93
N TYR A 75 -4.02 21.02 -13.41
CA TYR A 75 -2.73 20.69 -14.04
C TYR A 75 -2.86 20.36 -15.54
N GLY A 76 -4.09 20.10 -16.00
CA GLY A 76 -4.39 19.62 -17.35
C GLY A 76 -4.16 18.12 -17.53
N ALA A 77 -4.76 17.56 -18.58
CA ALA A 77 -4.71 16.12 -18.87
C ALA A 77 -3.31 15.58 -19.21
N VAL A 78 -2.42 16.46 -19.68
CA VAL A 78 -0.99 16.16 -19.92
C VAL A 78 -0.19 16.81 -18.79
N SER A 79 -0.05 16.05 -17.70
CA SER A 79 0.64 16.46 -16.47
C SER A 79 1.12 15.24 -15.71
N GLU A 80 2.06 15.46 -14.79
CA GLU A 80 2.53 14.43 -13.86
C GLU A 80 1.36 13.86 -13.05
N GLN A 81 0.56 14.75 -12.46
CA GLN A 81 -0.53 14.43 -11.55
C GLN A 81 -1.58 13.56 -12.24
N THR A 82 -1.96 13.91 -13.47
CA THR A 82 -2.90 13.10 -14.26
C THR A 82 -2.29 11.76 -14.65
N ALA A 83 -1.03 11.70 -15.09
CA ALA A 83 -0.40 10.44 -15.46
C ALA A 83 -0.32 9.47 -14.27
N ARG A 84 0.08 9.95 -13.09
CA ARG A 84 0.13 9.15 -11.85
C ARG A 84 -1.25 8.62 -11.48
N ALA A 85 -2.26 9.51 -11.45
CA ALA A 85 -3.64 9.13 -11.14
C ALA A 85 -4.21 8.11 -12.14
N MET A 86 -3.86 8.21 -13.43
CA MET A 86 -4.24 7.22 -14.44
C MET A 86 -3.59 5.85 -14.17
N ALA A 87 -2.30 5.81 -13.82
CA ALA A 87 -1.60 4.55 -13.55
C ALA A 87 -2.16 3.87 -12.29
N GLU A 88 -2.32 4.63 -11.20
CA GLU A 88 -2.90 4.14 -9.95
C GLU A 88 -4.36 3.71 -10.13
N GLY A 89 -5.14 4.50 -10.87
CA GLY A 89 -6.52 4.17 -11.24
C GLY A 89 -6.62 2.87 -12.05
N ALA A 90 -5.66 2.60 -12.94
CA ALA A 90 -5.64 1.37 -13.73
C ALA A 90 -5.43 0.13 -12.85
N ILE A 91 -4.63 0.22 -11.79
CA ILE A 91 -4.50 -0.85 -10.79
C ILE A 91 -5.82 -1.01 -10.03
N ALA A 92 -6.36 0.09 -9.51
CA ALA A 92 -7.59 0.07 -8.72
C ALA A 92 -8.81 -0.47 -9.50
N ALA A 93 -8.86 -0.24 -10.81
CA ALA A 93 -9.93 -0.68 -11.69
C ALA A 93 -9.66 -2.04 -12.38
N SER A 94 -8.60 -2.75 -12.01
CA SER A 94 -8.22 -4.03 -12.61
C SER A 94 -7.88 -5.09 -11.57
N ARG A 95 -7.46 -6.28 -12.04
CA ARG A 95 -6.87 -7.30 -11.17
C ARG A 95 -5.34 -7.42 -11.36
N ALA A 96 -4.72 -6.39 -11.94
CA ALA A 96 -3.28 -6.33 -12.18
C ALA A 96 -2.53 -5.79 -10.96
N GLU A 97 -1.30 -6.26 -10.76
CA GLU A 97 -0.41 -5.82 -9.69
C GLU A 97 0.47 -4.63 -10.11
N VAL A 98 0.65 -4.42 -11.41
CA VAL A 98 1.44 -3.31 -11.98
C VAL A 98 0.69 -2.64 -13.11
N SER A 99 0.98 -1.36 -13.33
CA SER A 99 0.44 -0.63 -14.47
C SER A 99 1.39 0.40 -15.04
N VAL A 100 1.08 0.83 -16.27
CA VAL A 100 1.67 2.02 -16.89
C VAL A 100 0.57 2.89 -17.50
N ALA A 101 0.71 4.21 -17.37
CA ALA A 101 -0.15 5.20 -17.98
C ALA A 101 0.62 6.12 -18.92
N ILE A 102 0.02 6.47 -20.06
CA ILE A 102 0.59 7.38 -21.06
C ILE A 102 -0.42 8.49 -21.39
N THR A 103 -0.02 9.75 -21.18
CA THR A 103 -0.80 10.93 -21.58
C THR A 103 0.12 11.99 -22.18
N GLY A 104 -0.26 12.58 -23.32
CA GLY A 104 0.64 13.46 -24.06
C GLY A 104 0.03 14.14 -25.28
N VAL A 105 0.82 15.01 -25.89
CA VAL A 105 0.49 15.75 -27.12
C VAL A 105 1.28 15.16 -28.28
N ALA A 106 0.69 14.22 -29.02
CA ALA A 106 1.37 13.59 -30.15
C ALA A 106 1.38 14.44 -31.44
N GLY A 107 0.71 15.60 -31.48
CA GLY A 107 0.68 16.47 -32.66
C GLY A 107 -0.27 16.00 -33.77
N PRO A 108 -0.28 16.63 -34.95
CA PRO A 108 0.56 17.78 -35.31
C PRO A 108 0.13 19.09 -34.63
N GLY A 109 -1.10 19.15 -34.09
CA GLY A 109 -1.59 20.29 -33.30
C GLY A 109 -1.76 19.98 -31.80
N GLY A 110 -2.36 20.92 -31.06
CA GLY A 110 -2.68 20.75 -29.63
C GLY A 110 -1.52 21.00 -28.67
N GLY A 111 -0.36 21.41 -29.18
CA GLY A 111 0.75 21.89 -28.35
C GLY A 111 0.60 23.35 -27.96
N SER A 112 1.26 23.74 -26.88
CA SER A 112 1.45 25.14 -26.45
C SER A 112 2.93 25.41 -26.22
N GLU A 113 3.32 26.66 -25.98
CA GLU A 113 4.72 26.99 -25.61
C GLU A 113 5.18 26.21 -24.37
N GLN A 114 4.28 26.01 -23.41
CA GLN A 114 4.57 25.28 -22.16
C GLN A 114 4.51 23.75 -22.32
N LYS A 115 3.74 23.26 -23.29
CA LYS A 115 3.53 21.82 -23.57
C LYS A 115 3.56 21.57 -25.07
N PRO A 116 4.72 21.67 -25.73
CA PRO A 116 4.81 21.56 -27.17
C PRO A 116 4.41 20.15 -27.66
N VAL A 117 4.15 20.03 -28.96
CA VAL A 117 4.00 18.72 -29.60
C VAL A 117 5.23 17.86 -29.27
N GLY A 118 5.00 16.61 -28.86
CA GLY A 118 6.02 15.70 -28.35
C GLY A 118 6.09 15.59 -26.83
N THR A 119 5.42 16.47 -26.07
CA THR A 119 5.34 16.37 -24.61
C THR A 119 4.46 15.18 -24.22
N VAL A 120 5.05 14.19 -23.54
CA VAL A 120 4.37 12.99 -23.05
C VAL A 120 4.78 12.70 -21.62
N TRP A 121 3.80 12.58 -20.73
CA TRP A 121 3.97 12.04 -19.39
C TRP A 121 3.69 10.55 -19.40
N ILE A 122 4.60 9.80 -18.78
CA ILE A 122 4.46 8.36 -18.56
C ILE A 122 4.60 8.11 -17.06
N ALA A 123 3.70 7.30 -16.51
CA ALA A 123 3.73 6.91 -15.10
C ALA A 123 3.60 5.40 -14.94
N TRP A 124 4.31 4.83 -13.98
CA TRP A 124 4.33 3.40 -13.67
C TRP A 124 4.00 3.19 -12.21
N ALA A 125 2.93 2.43 -11.94
CA ALA A 125 2.45 2.16 -10.58
C ALA A 125 2.53 0.66 -10.26
N GLY A 126 2.48 0.34 -8.97
CA GLY A 126 2.44 -1.03 -8.47
C GLY A 126 3.80 -1.56 -8.03
N ASP A 127 3.84 -2.87 -7.80
CA ASP A 127 5.03 -3.61 -7.33
C ASP A 127 5.67 -3.11 -6.03
N TRP A 128 4.83 -2.67 -5.08
CA TRP A 128 5.25 -2.19 -3.74
C TRP A 128 6.20 -0.99 -3.76
N GLN A 129 6.30 -0.30 -4.91
CA GLN A 129 7.09 0.90 -5.09
C GLN A 129 6.17 2.11 -5.22
N ASP A 130 6.67 3.28 -4.86
CA ASP A 130 6.00 4.53 -5.20
C ASP A 130 5.80 4.65 -6.70
N THR A 131 4.61 5.12 -7.11
CA THR A 131 4.36 5.47 -8.51
C THR A 131 5.48 6.38 -8.99
N TYR A 132 6.12 6.01 -10.09
CA TYR A 132 7.15 6.81 -10.74
C TYR A 132 6.56 7.46 -11.97
N SER A 133 6.92 8.70 -12.24
CA SER A 133 6.43 9.46 -13.38
C SER A 133 7.58 10.26 -13.98
N GLN A 134 7.59 10.39 -15.29
CA GLN A 134 8.57 11.20 -15.99
C GLN A 134 7.96 11.86 -17.22
N CYS A 135 8.34 13.11 -17.46
CA CYS A 135 8.03 13.84 -18.67
C CYS A 135 9.10 13.59 -19.73
N TYR A 136 8.66 13.35 -20.95
CA TYR A 136 9.50 13.20 -22.12
C TYR A 136 9.09 14.21 -23.18
N GLN A 137 10.09 14.73 -23.89
CA GLN A 137 9.89 15.56 -25.07
C GLN A 137 10.39 14.79 -26.29
N PHE A 138 9.49 14.06 -26.93
CA PHE A 138 9.82 13.27 -28.11
C PHE A 138 9.87 14.14 -29.37
N LYS A 139 10.70 13.73 -30.33
CA LYS A 139 10.81 14.38 -31.64
C LYS A 139 10.16 13.51 -32.72
N GLY A 140 9.68 14.16 -33.78
CA GLY A 140 9.11 13.49 -34.95
C GLY A 140 7.62 13.75 -35.13
N ASN A 141 7.03 13.02 -36.06
CA ASN A 141 5.61 13.06 -36.35
C ASN A 141 4.78 12.29 -35.30
N ARG A 142 3.45 12.37 -35.42
CA ARG A 142 2.51 11.71 -34.49
C ARG A 142 2.79 10.23 -34.29
N THR A 143 3.10 9.50 -35.34
CA THR A 143 3.37 8.06 -35.28
C THR A 143 4.69 7.79 -34.57
N GLU A 144 5.74 8.54 -34.88
CA GLU A 144 7.05 8.43 -34.25
C GLU A 144 7.00 8.76 -32.75
N ILE A 145 6.27 9.79 -32.35
CA ILE A 145 6.08 10.17 -30.94
C ILE A 145 5.37 9.05 -30.17
N ARG A 146 4.27 8.51 -30.74
CA ARG A 146 3.53 7.38 -30.11
C ARG A 146 4.42 6.15 -29.95
N ASN A 147 5.19 5.81 -30.98
CA ASN A 147 6.08 4.65 -30.96
C ASN A 147 7.20 4.78 -29.92
N GLN A 148 7.79 5.98 -29.78
CA GLN A 148 8.78 6.26 -28.72
C GLN A 148 8.17 6.14 -27.33
N ALA A 149 6.97 6.69 -27.11
CA ALA A 149 6.27 6.58 -25.83
C ALA A 149 5.99 5.11 -25.44
N ILE A 150 5.60 4.27 -26.40
CA ILE A 150 5.38 2.83 -26.19
C ILE A 150 6.69 2.12 -25.77
N VAL A 151 7.81 2.41 -26.43
CA VAL A 151 9.13 1.85 -26.06
C VAL A 151 9.48 2.22 -24.62
N ILE A 152 9.39 3.50 -24.27
CA ILE A 152 9.72 3.98 -22.94
C ILE A 152 8.80 3.33 -21.89
N ALA A 153 7.50 3.24 -22.16
CA ALA A 153 6.53 2.58 -21.28
C ALA A 153 6.91 1.12 -20.98
N LEU A 154 7.27 0.33 -22.01
CA LEU A 154 7.70 -1.06 -21.83
C LEU A 154 9.03 -1.15 -21.06
N GLN A 155 10.02 -0.32 -21.41
CA GLN A 155 11.31 -0.28 -20.70
C GLN A 155 11.16 0.10 -19.23
N GLY A 156 10.28 1.05 -18.91
CA GLY A 156 10.00 1.42 -17.53
C GLY A 156 9.32 0.30 -16.75
N LEU A 157 8.38 -0.44 -17.37
CA LEU A 157 7.79 -1.63 -16.75
C LEU A 157 8.86 -2.70 -16.49
N LEU A 158 9.69 -3.01 -17.50
CA LEU A 158 10.80 -3.96 -17.37
C LEU A 158 11.73 -3.57 -16.23
N LYS A 159 12.25 -2.33 -16.23
CA LYS A 159 13.18 -1.84 -15.20
C LYS A 159 12.59 -1.97 -13.80
N ARG A 160 11.32 -1.56 -13.63
CA ARG A 160 10.67 -1.52 -12.32
C ARG A 160 10.27 -2.91 -11.83
N CYS A 161 9.90 -3.80 -12.75
CA CYS A 161 9.56 -5.18 -12.43
C CYS A 161 10.78 -6.11 -12.35
N ALA A 162 11.92 -5.72 -12.92
CA ALA A 162 13.17 -6.50 -12.93
C ALA A 162 13.83 -6.49 -11.56
N VAL A 163 13.61 -5.42 -10.78
CA VAL A 163 13.83 -5.46 -9.34
C VAL A 163 12.88 -6.52 -8.79
N LEU A 164 13.44 -7.65 -8.36
CA LEU A 164 12.70 -8.66 -7.62
C LEU A 164 12.30 -8.01 -6.29
N SER A 165 11.16 -7.33 -6.26
CA SER A 165 10.50 -6.94 -5.02
C SER A 165 10.03 -8.23 -4.35
N HIS A 166 10.98 -8.83 -3.62
CA HIS A 166 10.98 -9.79 -2.54
C HIS A 166 9.86 -10.85 -2.49
N PRO A 167 10.20 -12.11 -2.14
CA PRO A 167 9.23 -13.20 -2.11
C PRO A 167 8.00 -12.81 -1.29
N LYS A 168 6.81 -13.24 -1.71
CA LYS A 168 5.62 -13.27 -0.84
C LYS A 168 5.95 -14.11 0.39
N THR A 169 6.60 -13.52 1.38
CA THR A 169 6.77 -14.15 2.69
C THR A 169 5.38 -14.20 3.30
N SER A 170 5.02 -15.33 3.92
CA SER A 170 3.81 -15.38 4.76
C SER A 170 3.93 -14.50 6.01
N GLU A 171 5.11 -13.90 6.20
CA GLU A 171 5.49 -13.03 7.30
C GLU A 171 4.97 -11.62 7.07
N ARG A 172 4.34 -11.09 8.11
CA ARG A 172 3.87 -9.71 8.21
C ARG A 172 4.50 -9.07 9.43
N TYR A 173 4.84 -7.80 9.34
CA TYR A 173 5.53 -7.08 10.40
C TYR A 173 4.67 -5.93 10.92
N PHE A 174 4.78 -5.65 12.21
CA PHE A 174 4.13 -4.50 12.84
C PHE A 174 4.84 -4.09 14.13
N PHE A 175 4.80 -2.80 14.44
CA PHE A 175 5.18 -2.29 15.75
C PHE A 175 4.01 -2.43 16.73
N ALA A 176 4.29 -2.81 17.98
CA ALA A 176 3.28 -3.01 19.00
C ALA A 176 3.79 -2.69 20.41
N LEU A 177 2.85 -2.43 21.32
CA LEU A 177 3.05 -2.58 22.75
C LEU A 177 2.72 -4.02 23.14
N TRP A 178 3.65 -4.65 23.84
CA TRP A 178 3.49 -6.02 24.33
C TRP A 178 3.48 -6.01 25.85
N PRO A 179 2.37 -6.41 26.50
CA PRO A 179 2.23 -6.31 27.94
C PRO A 179 3.21 -7.24 28.66
N ASP A 180 3.61 -6.86 29.87
CA ASP A 180 4.26 -7.79 30.80
C ASP A 180 3.26 -8.86 31.26
N GLU A 181 3.75 -9.91 31.92
CA GLU A 181 2.95 -11.06 32.34
C GLU A 181 1.77 -10.65 33.23
N LYS A 182 2.01 -9.75 34.20
CA LYS A 182 0.98 -9.26 35.13
C LYS A 182 -0.13 -8.52 34.39
N THR A 183 0.23 -7.62 33.48
CA THR A 183 -0.71 -6.83 32.69
C THR A 183 -1.47 -7.72 31.70
N ALA A 184 -0.78 -8.66 31.05
CA ALA A 184 -1.39 -9.62 30.14
C ALA A 184 -2.44 -10.47 30.87
N GLN A 185 -2.12 -10.95 32.07
CA GLN A 185 -3.04 -11.75 32.89
C GLN A 185 -4.29 -10.95 33.26
N ALA A 186 -4.13 -9.70 33.71
CA ALA A 186 -5.26 -8.83 34.02
C ALA A 186 -6.13 -8.51 32.80
N LEU A 187 -5.52 -8.23 31.64
CA LEU A 187 -6.24 -8.06 30.37
C LEU A 187 -7.02 -9.32 29.98
N TYR A 188 -6.41 -10.49 30.14
CA TYR A 188 -7.02 -11.77 29.81
C TYR A 188 -8.20 -12.10 30.74
N GLU A 189 -8.10 -11.81 32.03
CA GLU A 189 -9.20 -11.99 32.99
C GLU A 189 -10.38 -11.06 32.68
N GLN A 190 -10.12 -9.79 32.36
CA GLN A 190 -11.16 -8.86 31.91
C GLN A 190 -11.81 -9.33 30.61
N ALA A 191 -11.01 -9.79 29.64
CA ALA A 191 -11.51 -10.38 28.40
C ALA A 191 -12.43 -11.56 28.68
N ARG A 192 -12.01 -12.49 29.55
CA ARG A 192 -12.81 -13.67 29.92
C ARG A 192 -14.13 -13.28 30.56
N ALA A 193 -14.15 -12.33 31.50
CA ALA A 193 -15.38 -11.88 32.15
C ALA A 193 -16.40 -11.29 31.15
N LEU A 194 -15.92 -10.63 30.09
CA LEU A 194 -16.76 -10.13 28.99
C LEU A 194 -17.24 -11.24 28.06
N ILE A 195 -16.37 -12.23 27.82
CA ILE A 195 -16.61 -13.33 26.88
C ILE A 195 -17.46 -14.45 27.49
N GLU A 196 -17.47 -14.65 28.82
CA GLU A 196 -18.18 -15.76 29.49
C GLU A 196 -19.68 -15.85 29.15
N ARG A 197 -20.28 -14.78 28.62
CA ARG A 197 -21.67 -14.73 28.14
C ARG A 197 -21.85 -15.26 26.70
N ASP A 198 -20.77 -15.55 25.98
CA ASP A 198 -20.71 -15.94 24.56
C ASP A 198 -19.71 -17.11 24.37
N LYS A 199 -20.06 -18.14 23.60
CA LYS A 199 -19.22 -19.36 23.42
C LYS A 199 -17.93 -19.11 22.61
N SER A 200 -17.59 -17.85 22.33
CA SER A 200 -16.37 -17.47 21.61
C SER A 200 -15.09 -17.78 22.39
N LYS A 201 -13.97 -17.95 21.67
CA LYS A 201 -12.65 -18.19 22.29
C LYS A 201 -11.91 -16.87 22.49
N PRO A 202 -11.40 -16.58 23.69
CA PRO A 202 -10.54 -15.42 23.90
C PRO A 202 -9.25 -15.55 23.11
N THR A 203 -8.68 -14.40 22.77
CA THR A 203 -7.31 -14.30 22.26
C THR A 203 -6.38 -14.83 23.35
N SER A 204 -5.41 -15.66 22.96
CA SER A 204 -4.51 -16.28 23.92
C SER A 204 -3.70 -15.23 24.67
N LEU A 205 -3.41 -15.51 25.94
CA LEU A 205 -2.65 -14.63 26.84
C LEU A 205 -1.37 -14.11 26.18
N GLN A 206 -0.61 -15.03 25.56
CA GLN A 206 0.64 -14.72 24.87
C GLN A 206 0.50 -13.89 23.60
N ASN A 207 -0.71 -13.67 23.08
CA ASN A 207 -0.98 -12.93 21.86
C ASN A 207 -1.67 -11.58 22.13
N LEU A 208 -1.91 -11.21 23.40
CA LEU A 208 -2.48 -9.91 23.75
C LEU A 208 -1.44 -8.81 23.48
N HIS A 209 -1.79 -7.83 22.66
CA HIS A 209 -0.94 -6.71 22.30
C HIS A 209 -1.78 -5.53 21.80
N LEU A 210 -1.16 -4.35 21.74
CA LEU A 210 -1.71 -3.16 21.10
C LEU A 210 -0.85 -2.81 19.89
N THR A 211 -1.40 -2.85 18.69
CA THR A 211 -0.66 -2.51 17.46
C THR A 211 -0.48 -0.99 17.35
N LEU A 212 0.75 -0.54 17.13
CA LEU A 212 1.12 0.86 16.92
C LEU A 212 1.09 1.21 15.43
N VAL A 213 1.84 0.46 14.61
CA VAL A 213 1.95 0.66 13.16
C VAL A 213 2.03 -0.70 12.47
N TYR A 214 1.12 -0.97 11.54
CA TYR A 214 1.11 -2.21 10.76
C TYR A 214 1.90 -2.02 9.45
N LEU A 215 3.03 -2.70 9.33
CA LEU A 215 3.90 -2.62 8.15
C LEU A 215 3.44 -3.59 7.05
N GLY A 216 2.83 -4.71 7.44
CA GLY A 216 2.42 -5.76 6.51
C GLY A 216 3.62 -6.54 5.97
N GLN A 217 3.57 -6.90 4.69
CA GLN A 217 4.68 -7.53 4.00
C GLN A 217 5.64 -6.44 3.51
N VAL A 218 6.87 -6.44 4.01
CA VAL A 218 7.88 -5.45 3.65
C VAL A 218 9.17 -6.11 3.16
N PRO A 219 9.93 -5.46 2.27
CA PRO A 219 11.27 -5.92 1.87
C PRO A 219 12.20 -6.12 3.09
N PRO A 220 13.09 -7.13 3.08
CA PRO A 220 14.12 -7.31 4.11
C PRO A 220 15.02 -6.08 4.27
N GLU A 221 15.31 -5.34 3.19
CA GLU A 221 16.08 -4.09 3.27
C GLU A 221 15.31 -3.00 4.02
N PHE A 222 14.04 -2.78 3.68
CA PHE A 222 13.16 -1.88 4.41
C PHE A 222 13.06 -2.29 5.89
N LEU A 223 12.93 -3.61 6.16
CA LEU A 223 12.85 -4.14 7.52
C LEU A 223 14.12 -3.82 8.32
N ARG A 224 15.31 -4.02 7.73
CA ARG A 224 16.59 -3.65 8.36
C ARG A 224 16.63 -2.16 8.70
N GLN A 225 16.29 -1.30 7.74
CA GLN A 225 16.26 0.15 7.97
C GLN A 225 15.21 0.53 9.05
N ALA A 226 14.04 -0.12 9.03
CA ALA A 226 12.99 0.11 10.00
C ALA A 226 13.35 -0.37 11.41
N MET A 227 14.25 -1.34 11.57
CA MET A 227 14.78 -1.78 12.86
C MET A 227 15.79 -0.78 13.46
N ASP A 228 16.44 0.04 12.63
CA ASP A 228 17.41 1.04 13.07
C ASP A 228 16.76 2.37 13.52
N LEU A 229 15.55 2.68 13.03
CA LEU A 229 14.83 3.91 13.38
C LEU A 229 14.49 4.04 14.88
N PRO A 230 13.96 3.00 15.55
CA PRO A 230 13.47 3.09 16.92
C PRO A 230 14.57 3.32 17.96
N ALA A 231 15.83 2.94 17.66
CA ALA A 231 16.97 3.17 18.55
C ALA A 231 17.25 4.65 18.84
N LYS A 232 16.61 5.56 18.09
CA LYS A 232 16.72 7.01 18.25
C LYS A 232 15.49 7.65 18.91
N ILE A 233 14.49 6.86 19.28
CA ILE A 233 13.29 7.32 19.97
C ILE A 233 13.60 7.29 21.47
N HIS A 234 13.49 8.44 22.13
CA HIS A 234 13.69 8.60 23.57
C HIS A 234 12.46 9.35 24.11
N LEU A 235 11.48 8.61 24.62
CA LEU A 235 10.23 9.10 25.19
C LEU A 235 10.16 8.72 26.67
N LYS A 236 9.47 9.51 27.48
CA LYS A 236 9.27 9.13 28.88
C LYS A 236 8.27 7.96 28.96
N PRO A 237 8.54 6.92 29.78
CA PRO A 237 7.53 5.90 30.10
C PRO A 237 6.22 6.53 30.59
N PHE A 238 5.09 5.95 30.22
CA PHE A 238 3.77 6.52 30.49
C PHE A 238 2.75 5.45 30.91
N ALA A 239 1.74 5.88 31.66
CA ALA A 239 0.62 5.04 32.05
C ALA A 239 -0.50 5.12 31.01
N MET A 240 -1.11 3.98 30.70
CA MET A 240 -2.28 3.85 29.84
C MET A 240 -3.41 3.16 30.62
N ASN A 241 -4.57 3.80 30.71
CA ASN A 241 -5.71 3.26 31.44
C ASN A 241 -6.69 2.59 30.48
N ILE A 242 -6.68 1.26 30.46
CA ILE A 242 -7.63 0.45 29.70
C ILE A 242 -8.94 0.39 30.50
N CYS A 243 -9.97 1.07 30.01
CA CYS A 243 -11.25 1.24 30.71
C CYS A 243 -12.47 1.16 29.77
N LYS A 244 -12.26 0.83 28.50
CA LYS A 244 -13.34 0.71 27.50
C LYS A 244 -13.32 -0.66 26.86
N ALA A 245 -14.49 -1.25 26.65
CA ALA A 245 -14.70 -2.44 25.83
C ALA A 245 -15.68 -2.13 24.69
N ASP A 246 -15.34 -2.54 23.48
CA ASP A 246 -16.15 -2.28 22.29
C ASP A 246 -15.86 -3.31 21.19
N SER A 247 -16.47 -3.16 20.01
CA SER A 247 -16.23 -4.06 18.89
C SER A 247 -16.25 -3.38 17.52
N TRP A 248 -15.42 -3.90 16.60
CA TRP A 248 -15.43 -3.54 15.20
C TRP A 248 -16.40 -4.44 14.45
N GLU A 249 -17.60 -3.93 14.14
CA GLU A 249 -18.69 -4.73 13.53
C GLU A 249 -18.29 -5.40 12.22
N ARG A 250 -17.68 -4.66 11.29
CA ARG A 250 -17.25 -5.21 10.00
C ARG A 250 -16.16 -6.27 10.12
N ALA A 251 -15.28 -6.15 11.11
CA ALA A 251 -14.17 -7.09 11.31
C ALA A 251 -14.54 -8.24 12.27
N GLN A 252 -15.68 -8.13 12.96
CA GLN A 252 -16.10 -9.03 14.05
C GLN A 252 -15.01 -9.19 15.11
N ILE A 253 -14.41 -8.08 15.54
CA ILE A 253 -13.34 -8.06 16.54
C ILE A 253 -13.85 -7.35 17.79
N ALA A 254 -13.84 -8.04 18.93
CA ALA A 254 -14.03 -7.43 20.24
C ALA A 254 -12.68 -6.99 20.80
N TRP A 255 -12.64 -5.80 21.39
CA TRP A 255 -11.41 -5.18 21.84
C TRP A 255 -11.57 -4.40 23.15
N LEU A 256 -10.47 -4.27 23.88
CA LEU A 256 -10.32 -3.37 25.03
C LEU A 256 -9.50 -2.16 24.61
N GLY A 257 -9.81 -0.99 25.14
CA GLY A 257 -9.12 0.24 24.79
C GLY A 257 -9.23 1.30 25.86
N VAL A 258 -8.85 2.51 25.48
CA VAL A 258 -8.82 3.69 26.33
C VAL A 258 -10.00 4.60 26.02
N GLU A 259 -10.46 5.37 27.00
CA GLU A 259 -11.37 6.50 26.75
C GLU A 259 -10.59 7.73 26.25
N GLN A 260 -9.43 7.98 26.85
CA GLN A 260 -8.53 9.07 26.48
C GLN A 260 -7.15 8.53 26.13
N VAL A 261 -6.65 8.89 24.95
CA VAL A 261 -5.34 8.43 24.47
C VAL A 261 -4.23 9.17 25.23
N PRO A 262 -3.29 8.46 25.89
CA PRO A 262 -2.17 9.11 26.56
C PRO A 262 -1.30 9.88 25.58
N ALA A 263 -0.83 11.08 25.96
CA ALA A 263 0.02 11.92 25.09
C ALA A 263 1.29 11.18 24.63
N GLY A 264 1.93 10.41 25.51
CA GLY A 264 3.12 9.61 25.15
C GLY A 264 2.83 8.52 24.11
N LEU A 265 1.60 8.00 24.05
CA LEU A 265 1.21 7.03 23.02
C LEU A 265 1.01 7.70 21.66
N CYS A 266 0.37 8.87 21.64
CA CYS A 266 0.24 9.69 20.43
C CYS A 266 1.63 10.05 19.87
N GLU A 267 2.51 10.57 20.72
CA GLU A 267 3.86 10.97 20.34
C GLU A 267 4.69 9.79 19.80
N LEU A 268 4.57 8.61 20.40
CA LEU A 268 5.22 7.39 19.92
C LEU A 268 4.74 7.00 18.51
N VAL A 269 3.43 6.96 18.28
CA VAL A 269 2.85 6.58 16.98
C VAL A 269 3.18 7.60 15.91
N GLU A 270 3.09 8.89 16.22
CA GLU A 270 3.45 9.98 15.30
C GLU A 270 4.94 9.93 14.94
N THR A 271 5.82 9.74 15.93
CA THR A 271 7.26 9.62 15.71
C THR A 271 7.60 8.41 14.84
N LEU A 272 6.99 7.25 15.09
CA LEU A 272 7.18 6.05 14.27
C LEU A 272 6.74 6.30 12.83
N ASN A 273 5.52 6.81 12.62
CA ASN A 273 4.99 7.08 11.29
C ASN A 273 5.84 8.11 10.53
N HIS A 274 6.27 9.19 11.18
CA HIS A 274 7.11 10.21 10.56
C HIS A 274 8.47 9.65 10.13
N ARG A 275 9.12 8.84 10.97
CA ARG A 275 10.40 8.20 10.62
C ARG A 275 10.26 7.17 9.51
N LEU A 276 9.20 6.36 9.55
CA LEU A 276 8.90 5.37 8.52
C LEU A 276 8.58 6.04 7.18
N LEU A 277 7.91 7.20 7.18
CA LEU A 277 7.66 7.99 5.98
C LEU A 277 8.97 8.36 5.26
N GLY A 278 10.03 8.65 6.01
CA GLY A 278 11.37 8.88 5.46
C GLY A 278 11.99 7.68 4.74
N LEU A 279 11.49 6.46 4.99
CA LEU A 279 11.87 5.23 4.29
C LEU A 279 10.92 4.87 3.13
N GLY A 280 10.00 5.78 2.76
CA GLY A 280 8.99 5.52 1.73
C GLY A 280 7.78 4.70 2.22
N PHE A 281 7.62 4.49 3.53
CA PHE A 281 6.40 3.90 4.09
C PHE A 281 5.24 4.89 3.96
N LYS A 282 4.05 4.39 3.64
CA LYS A 282 2.82 5.19 3.63
C LYS A 282 1.95 4.82 4.84
N PRO A 283 1.91 5.66 5.88
CA PRO A 283 1.02 5.46 7.01
C PRO A 283 -0.44 5.31 6.61
N GLU A 284 -1.22 4.55 7.39
CA GLU A 284 -2.67 4.52 7.22
C GLU A 284 -3.27 5.91 7.46
N CYS A 285 -4.20 6.32 6.60
CA CYS A 285 -4.90 7.60 6.74
C CYS A 285 -6.07 7.54 7.76
N ARG A 286 -6.32 6.38 8.37
CA ARG A 286 -7.41 6.22 9.33
C ARG A 286 -6.97 6.75 10.70
N PRO A 287 -7.91 7.34 11.47
CA PRO A 287 -7.61 7.73 12.85
C PRO A 287 -7.07 6.54 13.66
N PHE A 288 -5.99 6.76 14.38
CA PHE A 288 -5.42 5.76 15.27
C PHE A 288 -6.36 5.54 16.46
N VAL A 289 -6.81 4.30 16.64
CA VAL A 289 -7.64 3.90 17.78
C VAL A 289 -6.85 2.87 18.60
N PRO A 290 -6.33 3.23 19.79
CA PRO A 290 -5.58 2.29 20.62
C PRO A 290 -6.49 1.18 21.14
N HIS A 291 -6.18 -0.06 20.77
CA HIS A 291 -6.99 -1.20 21.16
C HIS A 291 -6.17 -2.49 21.29
N VAL A 292 -6.59 -3.35 22.21
CA VAL A 292 -6.12 -4.72 22.40
C VAL A 292 -7.23 -5.66 21.93
N THR A 293 -6.95 -6.48 20.92
CA THR A 293 -7.92 -7.49 20.46
C THR A 293 -8.07 -8.58 21.52
N ILE A 294 -9.30 -8.79 22.01
CA ILE A 294 -9.59 -9.80 23.03
C ILE A 294 -10.35 -11.00 22.50
N ALA A 295 -11.12 -10.86 21.42
CA ALA A 295 -11.76 -11.97 20.75
C ALA A 295 -12.04 -11.64 19.28
N ARG A 296 -12.10 -12.68 18.46
CA ARG A 296 -12.56 -12.63 17.06
C ARG A 296 -13.88 -13.37 16.94
N LYS A 297 -14.69 -13.00 15.95
CA LYS A 297 -16.06 -13.52 15.76
C LYS A 297 -16.96 -13.26 16.98
N LEU A 298 -16.72 -12.15 17.68
CA LEU A 298 -17.49 -11.71 18.84
C LEU A 298 -17.90 -10.25 18.67
N MET A 299 -19.12 -9.94 19.06
CA MET A 299 -19.68 -8.59 19.03
C MET A 299 -20.12 -8.16 20.43
N ILE A 300 -19.61 -7.03 20.90
CA ILE A 300 -20.07 -6.41 22.13
C ILE A 300 -21.28 -5.54 21.76
N LYS A 301 -22.48 -5.95 22.16
CA LYS A 301 -23.75 -5.32 21.75
C LYS A 301 -23.82 -3.82 22.04
N LYS A 302 -23.12 -3.35 23.07
CA LYS A 302 -23.02 -1.94 23.42
C LYS A 302 -21.66 -1.65 24.03
N ALA A 303 -20.96 -0.62 23.54
CA ALA A 303 -19.74 -0.13 24.14
C ALA A 303 -19.94 0.10 25.65
N ALA A 304 -19.04 -0.44 26.45
CA ALA A 304 -19.16 -0.46 27.90
C ALA A 304 -17.88 0.06 28.55
N LEU A 305 -18.05 0.81 29.63
CA LEU A 305 -16.96 1.06 30.56
C LEU A 305 -16.72 -0.20 31.39
N ILE A 306 -15.44 -0.51 31.60
CA ILE A 306 -14.98 -1.65 32.39
C ILE A 306 -14.10 -1.14 33.55
N PRO A 307 -13.88 -1.95 34.60
CA PRO A 307 -12.94 -1.61 35.65
C PRO A 307 -11.58 -1.20 35.07
N ALA A 308 -11.08 -0.02 35.45
CA ALA A 308 -9.86 0.52 34.88
C ALA A 308 -8.66 -0.37 35.20
N LEU A 309 -7.91 -0.74 34.17
CA LEU A 309 -6.64 -1.43 34.27
C LEU A 309 -5.52 -0.50 33.80
N THR A 310 -4.59 -0.18 34.69
CA THR A 310 -3.42 0.62 34.35
C THR A 310 -2.31 -0.27 33.78
N TRP A 311 -1.97 -0.03 32.51
CA TRP A 311 -0.80 -0.59 31.86
C TRP A 311 0.31 0.48 31.82
N PHE A 312 1.40 0.23 32.52
CA PHE A 312 2.58 1.10 32.48
C PHE A 312 3.50 0.72 31.32
N VAL A 313 3.59 1.58 30.31
CA VAL A 313 4.33 1.34 29.07
C VAL A 313 5.78 1.82 29.25
N ARG A 314 6.73 0.90 29.11
CA ARG A 314 8.19 1.15 29.22
C ARG A 314 8.94 0.85 27.94
N ASP A 315 8.37 0.00 27.10
CA ASP A 315 9.00 -0.45 25.86
C ASP A 315 7.93 -0.73 24.79
N PHE A 316 8.41 -0.85 23.56
CA PHE A 316 7.65 -1.31 22.42
C PHE A 316 8.51 -2.25 21.58
N CYS A 317 7.87 -3.00 20.69
CA CYS A 317 8.54 -4.06 19.94
C CYS A 317 8.12 -4.11 18.48
N LEU A 318 9.00 -4.68 17.65
CA LEU A 318 8.70 -5.11 16.30
C LEU A 318 8.34 -6.58 16.34
N VAL A 319 7.20 -6.92 15.76
CA VAL A 319 6.63 -8.28 15.80
C VAL A 319 6.55 -8.83 14.39
N LYS A 320 7.00 -10.06 14.23
CA LYS A 320 6.80 -10.89 13.05
C LYS A 320 5.58 -11.77 13.28
N SER A 321 4.61 -11.68 12.37
CA SER A 321 3.44 -12.55 12.30
C SER A 321 3.61 -13.55 11.17
N SER A 322 3.70 -14.84 11.50
CA SER A 322 3.71 -15.94 10.53
C SER A 322 2.41 -16.74 10.62
N GLY A 323 1.79 -17.07 9.48
CA GLY A 323 0.56 -17.90 9.42
C GLY A 323 -0.62 -17.28 8.65
N ARG A 324 -1.64 -18.12 8.38
CA ARG A 324 -2.91 -17.74 7.72
C ARG A 324 -3.89 -17.13 8.73
N GLU A 325 -4.85 -16.31 8.26
CA GLU A 325 -5.86 -15.68 9.10
C GLU A 325 -6.54 -16.70 10.02
N GLY A 326 -6.41 -16.51 11.34
CA GLY A 326 -7.01 -17.36 12.38
C GLY A 326 -6.02 -18.21 13.20
N GLN A 327 -4.77 -18.39 12.73
CA GLN A 327 -3.69 -19.07 13.47
C GLN A 327 -2.35 -18.32 13.29
N SER A 328 -2.34 -17.04 13.61
CA SER A 328 -1.12 -16.24 13.56
C SER A 328 -0.19 -16.60 14.72
N LYS A 329 1.04 -17.01 14.39
CA LYS A 329 2.15 -17.14 15.33
C LYS A 329 2.91 -15.83 15.34
N TYR A 330 2.97 -15.18 16.49
CA TYR A 330 3.73 -13.96 16.70
C TYR A 330 5.10 -14.28 17.29
N GLU A 331 6.11 -13.57 16.81
CA GLU A 331 7.49 -13.63 17.30
C GLU A 331 7.98 -12.19 17.46
N ILE A 332 8.49 -11.87 18.65
CA ILE A 332 9.09 -10.56 18.89
C ILE A 332 10.48 -10.57 18.27
N VAL A 333 10.68 -9.72 17.26
CA VAL A 333 11.94 -9.58 16.53
C VAL A 333 12.94 -8.75 17.33
N GLN A 334 12.47 -7.62 17.87
CA GLN A 334 13.30 -6.68 18.62
C GLN A 334 12.43 -5.82 19.56
N ARG A 335 13.02 -5.38 20.68
CA ARG A 335 12.42 -4.47 21.67
C ARG A 335 13.26 -3.21 21.84
N TRP A 336 12.60 -2.08 22.09
CA TRP A 336 13.24 -0.81 22.41
C TRP A 336 12.56 -0.20 23.64
N GLN A 337 13.37 0.27 24.58
CA GLN A 337 12.88 1.07 25.70
C GLN A 337 12.41 2.42 25.17
N LEU A 338 11.38 2.98 25.82
CA LEU A 338 10.98 4.37 25.63
C LEU A 338 12.05 5.30 26.19
#